data_AF-A0A4P5W9J3-F1
#
_entry.id   AF-A0A4P5W9J3-F1
#
_cell.length_a   1.000
_cell.length_b   1.000
_cell.length_c   1.000
_cell.angle_alpha   90.00
_cell.angle_beta   90.00
_cell.angle_gamma   90.00
#
_symmetry.space_group_name_H-M   'P 1'
#
loop_
_entity.id
_entity.type
_entity.pdbx_description
1 polymer ?
#
loop_
_entity_poly.entity_id
_entity_poly.type
_entity_poly.pdbx_seq_one_letter_code
_entity_poly.pdbx_strand_id
1 'polypeptide(L)'
;MGIVLTLLAAHLVSPASAAGPTLPGASSARPALAPLPAAFASAAKEFGVPVELLYAIAFEASGLQQHSAASAWGGRTMFDLVEEDELGGPSLERAASLLGVSPDEVIEDWRVSTRAAAALLAEQAREVNGGLLPSPTDLDAWQSAVAVFSGRDEPNLQGLYVQGVYTLLFNGFEADTALGHARVRPQDVNVERLPAPPPAAVDYSGASSVSACTDNYSDYSRSSGDIDMVVIHTVQGSYSGCASWFQNCSAQASAHYVVRSSDGAVTQMVREADVAWHAGNWDYNTRSVGIEHEGYIDDCGYYTEALYRGSAALTLDIASRQGVPLDRSHIIGHNEVPDPDGSGYGGSGHHTDPGSCWDWDYYMSILSGSSGSLTGEIIGYVRANDIYNTDGNLVGATVWVAETGDTVTVDGDGLYRFDGMPYGTYVIHADTSGYAEGTCTSELGASQDWCSIALLEGADDTGTPADTGTDDVEDSGSPNAEDSAADGDGPPIPPAGFLPGKPVAMDEVATCASGAAAAPGLALLGLAAAALAARRRG
;
A
#
# COMPACT_ATOMS: atom_id res chain seq x y z
N MET A 1 -62.45 58.51 12.33
CA MET A 1 -61.43 59.53 12.65
C MET A 1 -60.15 59.08 11.97
N GLY A 2 -59.80 59.70 10.83
CA GLY A 2 -58.64 59.32 10.01
C GLY A 2 -57.34 60.00 10.51
N ILE A 3 -56.21 59.28 10.60
CA ILE A 3 -55.13 59.01 9.61
C ILE A 3 -54.15 60.20 9.45
N VAL A 4 -52.86 59.84 9.34
CA VAL A 4 -51.69 60.54 8.73
C VAL A 4 -50.77 61.21 9.78
N LEU A 5 -49.43 61.10 9.84
CA LEU A 5 -48.34 60.36 9.15
C LEU A 5 -46.99 60.88 9.72
N THR A 6 -45.88 60.16 9.44
CA THR A 6 -44.48 60.66 9.21
C THR A 6 -43.64 61.25 10.38
N LEU A 7 -42.30 61.14 10.49
CA LEU A 7 -41.19 60.40 9.85
C LEU A 7 -39.83 60.82 10.53
N LEU A 8 -38.81 59.93 10.55
CA LEU A 8 -37.32 60.14 10.48
C LEU A 8 -36.56 60.88 11.62
N ALA A 9 -35.64 60.22 12.37
CA ALA A 9 -34.17 60.00 12.13
C ALA A 9 -33.30 61.26 12.26
N ALA A 10 -32.02 61.29 12.67
CA ALA A 10 -31.06 60.40 13.32
C ALA A 10 -29.83 61.29 13.68
N HIS A 11 -28.90 60.75 14.49
CA HIS A 11 -27.43 60.80 14.33
C HIS A 11 -26.60 61.07 15.60
N LEU A 12 -25.48 60.34 15.59
CA LEU A 12 -24.46 60.08 16.60
C LEU A 12 -23.46 61.24 16.76
N VAL A 13 -22.86 61.35 17.94
CA VAL A 13 -21.50 61.88 18.16
C VAL A 13 -20.83 61.12 19.32
N SER A 14 -19.63 60.60 19.10
CA SER A 14 -18.77 59.97 20.12
C SER A 14 -17.98 61.00 20.96
N PRO A 15 -17.42 60.60 22.11
CA PRO A 15 -16.09 61.08 22.47
C PRO A 15 -15.14 59.99 23.00
N ALA A 16 -13.84 60.26 22.84
CA ALA A 16 -12.69 59.43 23.17
C ALA A 16 -12.29 59.49 24.66
N SER A 17 -11.54 58.48 25.17
CA SER A 17 -10.47 58.74 26.17
C SER A 17 -9.50 57.57 26.44
N ALA A 18 -8.22 57.97 26.55
CA ALA A 18 -7.10 57.45 27.35
C ALA A 18 -6.47 56.06 27.09
N ALA A 19 -5.23 56.11 26.61
CA ALA A 19 -4.27 55.01 26.58
C ALA A 19 -3.61 54.79 27.96
N GLY A 20 -3.55 53.54 28.42
CA GLY A 20 -2.68 53.08 29.51
C GLY A 20 -1.40 52.43 28.98
N PRO A 21 -0.36 52.25 29.82
CA PRO A 21 0.94 51.76 29.37
C PRO A 21 0.86 50.29 28.96
N THR A 22 1.35 49.99 27.75
CA THR A 22 1.49 48.65 27.19
C THR A 22 2.65 47.92 27.85
N LEU A 23 2.38 46.79 28.49
CA LEU A 23 3.38 45.75 28.70
C LEU A 23 3.71 45.12 27.34
N PRO A 24 4.97 44.75 27.04
CA PRO A 24 5.27 44.03 25.82
C PRO A 24 4.61 42.66 25.91
N GLY A 25 3.55 42.47 25.12
CA GLY A 25 2.97 41.15 24.90
C GLY A 25 4.03 40.27 24.25
N ALA A 26 4.41 39.20 24.93
CA ALA A 26 5.07 38.08 24.31
C ALA A 26 4.11 37.57 23.22
N SER A 27 4.38 37.95 21.97
CA SER A 27 3.83 37.25 20.83
C SER A 27 4.48 35.87 20.83
N SER A 28 3.80 34.89 21.43
CA SER A 28 4.06 33.49 21.13
C SER A 28 3.52 33.23 19.73
N ALA A 29 4.23 33.75 18.72
CA ALA A 29 4.09 33.21 17.38
C ALA A 29 4.39 31.72 17.50
N ARG A 30 3.39 30.87 17.20
CA ARG A 30 3.64 29.44 17.00
C ARG A 30 4.83 29.34 16.03
N PRO A 31 5.88 28.55 16.35
CA PRO A 31 6.98 28.35 15.41
C PRO A 31 6.38 27.95 14.06
N ALA A 32 6.89 28.53 12.98
CA ALA A 32 6.54 28.08 11.64
C ALA A 32 6.78 26.56 11.60
N LEU A 33 5.72 25.82 11.25
CA LEU A 33 5.74 24.37 11.14
C LEU A 33 6.93 23.96 10.26
N ALA A 34 7.85 23.14 10.78
CA ALA A 34 8.99 22.68 9.99
C ALA A 34 8.50 21.82 8.80
N PRO A 35 8.98 22.03 7.57
CA PRO A 35 8.53 21.24 6.43
C PRO A 35 8.82 19.74 6.65
N LEU A 36 8.04 18.86 6.00
CA LEU A 36 8.13 17.40 6.11
C LEU A 36 9.59 16.85 6.15
N PRO A 37 10.50 17.25 5.22
CA PRO A 37 11.91 16.85 5.25
C PRO A 37 12.65 17.18 6.54
N ALA A 38 12.42 18.37 7.10
CA ALA A 38 13.11 18.79 8.31
C ALA A 38 12.64 18.00 9.55
N ALA A 39 11.37 17.62 9.59
CA ALA A 39 10.80 16.83 10.69
C ALA A 39 11.35 15.40 10.68
N PHE A 40 11.32 14.74 9.52
CA PHE A 40 11.86 13.39 9.32
C PHE A 40 13.36 13.33 9.62
N ALA A 41 14.14 14.27 9.08
CA ALA A 41 15.58 14.35 9.35
C ALA A 41 15.88 14.58 10.85
N SER A 42 15.06 15.38 11.54
CA SER A 42 15.23 15.62 12.97
C SER A 42 14.93 14.36 13.79
N ALA A 43 13.83 13.67 13.51
CA ALA A 43 13.45 12.43 14.21
C ALA A 43 14.47 11.31 13.94
N ALA A 44 14.87 11.13 12.68
CA ALA A 44 15.90 10.17 12.27
C ALA A 44 17.21 10.40 13.03
N LYS A 45 17.66 11.65 13.10
CA LYS A 45 18.86 12.03 13.86
C LYS A 45 18.70 11.85 15.36
N GLU A 46 17.53 12.14 15.93
CA GLU A 46 17.26 12.01 17.36
C GLU A 46 17.39 10.56 17.83
N PHE A 47 16.88 9.61 17.05
CA PHE A 47 16.84 8.19 17.43
C PHE A 47 17.90 7.32 16.75
N GLY A 48 18.68 7.89 15.82
CA GLY A 48 19.74 7.20 15.10
C GLY A 48 19.22 6.20 14.06
N VAL A 49 18.04 6.47 13.49
CA VAL A 49 17.47 5.65 12.41
C VAL A 49 17.78 6.27 11.04
N PRO A 50 17.84 5.50 9.94
CA PRO A 50 17.98 6.03 8.59
C PRO A 50 16.73 6.86 8.22
N VAL A 51 16.92 8.05 7.63
CA VAL A 51 15.79 8.93 7.30
C VAL A 51 15.00 8.39 6.10
N GLU A 52 15.70 7.79 5.13
CA GLU A 52 15.14 7.14 3.96
C GLU A 52 14.26 5.96 4.36
N LEU A 53 14.71 5.14 5.32
CA LEU A 53 13.94 4.03 5.85
C LEU A 53 12.67 4.50 6.57
N LEU A 54 12.76 5.57 7.37
CA LEU A 54 11.60 6.13 8.06
C LEU A 54 10.55 6.64 7.06
N TYR A 55 10.99 7.24 5.96
CA TYR A 55 10.11 7.63 4.84
C TYR A 55 9.44 6.43 4.19
N ALA A 56 10.20 5.38 3.86
CA ALA A 56 9.67 4.18 3.22
C ALA A 56 8.65 3.45 4.10
N ILE A 57 8.88 3.35 5.40
CA ILE A 57 7.92 2.79 6.38
C ILE A 57 6.61 3.59 6.38
N ALA A 58 6.69 4.92 6.45
CA ALA A 58 5.49 5.75 6.45
C ALA A 58 4.75 5.74 5.10
N PHE A 59 5.47 5.57 4.00
CA PHE A 59 4.87 5.41 2.68
C PHE A 59 4.18 4.05 2.54
N GLU A 60 4.81 2.94 2.93
CA GLU A 60 4.19 1.61 2.92
C GLU A 60 2.97 1.53 3.85
N ALA A 61 3.01 2.24 4.98
CA ALA A 61 1.91 2.23 5.94
C ALA A 61 0.67 3.02 5.48
N SER A 62 0.88 4.19 4.83
CA SER A 62 -0.20 5.16 4.61
C SER A 62 -0.02 6.07 3.38
N GLY A 63 0.98 5.84 2.53
CA GLY A 63 1.35 6.77 1.47
C GLY A 63 1.80 8.13 2.01
N LEU A 64 2.41 8.18 3.20
CA LEU A 64 2.80 9.39 3.94
C LEU A 64 1.62 10.27 4.41
N GLN A 65 0.44 9.69 4.57
CA GLN A 65 -0.75 10.45 4.95
C GLN A 65 -1.01 10.42 6.45
N GLN A 66 -1.19 11.61 7.02
CA GLN A 66 -1.65 11.70 8.39
C GLN A 66 -3.17 11.50 8.47
N HIS A 67 -3.59 10.46 9.17
CA HIS A 67 -4.99 10.25 9.56
C HIS A 67 -5.09 10.04 11.07
N SER A 68 -6.10 10.64 11.69
CA SER A 68 -6.40 10.40 13.11
C SER A 68 -7.49 9.34 13.29
N ALA A 69 -8.37 9.17 12.30
CA ALA A 69 -9.30 8.06 12.24
C ALA A 69 -8.52 6.75 12.06
N ALA A 70 -8.99 5.71 12.75
CA ALA A 70 -8.46 4.36 12.59
C ALA A 70 -8.80 3.82 11.20
N SER A 71 -7.84 3.12 10.60
CA SER A 71 -8.07 2.23 9.45
C SER A 71 -8.99 1.07 9.84
N ALA A 72 -9.36 0.22 8.88
CA ALA A 72 -10.24 -0.93 9.13
C ALA A 72 -9.72 -1.91 10.21
N TRP A 73 -8.43 -1.83 10.57
CA TRP A 73 -7.79 -2.63 11.62
C TRP A 73 -7.15 -1.80 12.72
N GLY A 74 -7.59 -0.55 12.90
CA GLY A 74 -7.23 0.23 14.10
C GLY A 74 -6.02 1.13 13.94
N GLY A 75 -5.25 1.00 12.87
CA GLY A 75 -4.03 1.77 12.71
C GLY A 75 -4.28 3.24 12.37
N ARG A 76 -3.41 4.10 12.91
CA ARG A 76 -3.53 5.56 12.88
C ARG A 76 -2.21 6.21 12.51
N THR A 77 -2.27 7.48 12.14
CA THR A 77 -1.13 8.30 11.75
C THR A 77 -0.43 7.78 10.50
N MET A 78 0.58 8.50 10.02
CA MET A 78 1.32 8.08 8.82
C MET A 78 2.09 6.75 8.94
N PHE A 79 2.16 6.15 10.14
CA PHE A 79 2.87 4.90 10.42
C PHE A 79 1.94 3.72 10.77
N ASP A 80 0.62 3.88 10.62
CA ASP A 80 -0.38 2.84 10.96
C ASP A 80 -0.20 2.29 12.39
N LEU A 81 0.07 3.18 13.37
CA LEU A 81 0.24 2.84 14.78
C LEU A 81 -1.09 2.39 15.38
N VAL A 82 -1.08 1.28 16.11
CA VAL A 82 -2.28 0.58 16.59
C VAL A 82 -2.35 0.62 18.11
N GLU A 83 -3.54 0.85 18.67
CA GLU A 83 -3.80 0.79 20.12
C GLU A 83 -3.68 -0.66 20.63
N GLU A 84 -3.25 -0.86 21.88
CA GLU A 84 -3.15 -2.21 22.47
C GLU A 84 -4.50 -2.98 22.36
N ASP A 85 -4.43 -4.27 22.05
CA ASP A 85 -5.57 -5.19 21.78
C ASP A 85 -6.21 -5.11 20.37
N GLU A 86 -5.67 -4.32 19.44
CA GLU A 86 -6.12 -4.28 18.05
C GLU A 86 -5.16 -5.04 17.09
N LEU A 87 -5.68 -6.10 16.46
CA LEU A 87 -5.40 -6.72 15.13
C LEU A 87 -4.00 -6.85 14.53
N GLY A 88 -2.94 -6.53 15.27
CA GLY A 88 -1.56 -6.61 14.82
C GLY A 88 -1.12 -5.33 14.09
N GLY A 89 -0.06 -4.70 14.62
CA GLY A 89 0.52 -3.46 14.09
C GLY A 89 1.50 -2.82 15.08
N PRO A 90 2.28 -1.81 14.66
CA PRO A 90 3.21 -1.13 15.55
C PRO A 90 2.47 -0.47 16.72
N SER A 91 2.83 -0.82 17.96
CA SER A 91 2.10 -0.35 19.15
C SER A 91 2.22 1.16 19.36
N LEU A 92 1.06 1.83 19.41
CA LEU A 92 0.91 3.25 19.70
C LEU A 92 1.34 3.59 21.14
N GLU A 93 0.93 2.78 22.12
CA GLU A 93 1.26 2.94 23.53
C GLU A 93 2.75 2.81 23.76
N ARG A 94 3.37 1.81 23.12
CA ARG A 94 4.81 1.62 23.21
C ARG A 94 5.55 2.82 22.61
N ALA A 95 5.16 3.25 21.41
CA ALA A 95 5.75 4.41 20.73
C ALA A 95 5.61 5.70 21.57
N ALA A 96 4.42 5.95 22.14
CA ALA A 96 4.16 7.10 23.01
C ALA A 96 5.01 7.06 24.30
N SER A 97 5.14 5.87 24.91
CA SER A 97 5.89 5.67 26.15
C SER A 97 7.38 5.98 25.99
N LEU A 98 7.97 5.68 24.82
CA LEU A 98 9.38 5.95 24.51
C LEU A 98 9.69 7.45 24.47
N LEU A 99 8.69 8.28 24.17
CA LEU A 99 8.80 9.74 24.18
C LEU A 99 8.32 10.39 25.49
N GLY A 100 7.60 9.65 26.33
CA GLY A 100 6.95 10.19 27.53
C GLY A 100 5.77 11.11 27.23
N VAL A 101 5.05 10.88 26.13
CA VAL A 101 3.82 11.59 25.75
C VAL A 101 2.59 10.66 25.83
N SER A 102 1.38 11.19 25.64
CA SER A 102 0.16 10.38 25.54
C SER A 102 -0.08 9.84 24.13
N PRO A 103 -0.79 8.70 23.97
CA PRO A 103 -1.28 8.21 22.67
C PRO A 103 -2.03 9.29 21.87
N ASP A 104 -2.90 10.06 22.52
CA ASP A 104 -3.63 11.16 21.86
C ASP A 104 -2.69 12.21 21.24
N GLU A 105 -1.57 12.53 21.90
CA GLU A 105 -0.61 13.52 21.36
C GLU A 105 0.10 12.98 20.12
N VAL A 106 0.37 11.66 20.10
CA VAL A 106 0.92 10.96 18.93
C VAL A 106 -0.09 11.00 17.77
N ILE A 107 -1.37 10.76 18.03
CA ILE A 107 -2.44 10.77 17.00
C ILE A 107 -2.65 12.18 16.41
N GLU A 108 -2.65 13.21 17.25
CA GLU A 108 -3.01 14.58 16.85
C GLU A 108 -1.86 15.35 16.19
N ASP A 109 -0.59 15.12 16.60
CA ASP A 109 0.57 15.81 16.04
C ASP A 109 1.45 14.84 15.25
N TRP A 110 1.37 14.93 13.91
CA TRP A 110 2.15 14.10 13.00
C TRP A 110 3.66 14.14 13.26
N ARG A 111 4.20 15.23 13.84
CA ARG A 111 5.63 15.33 14.18
C ARG A 111 5.96 14.50 15.41
N VAL A 112 5.05 14.49 16.38
CA VAL A 112 5.16 13.63 17.56
C VAL A 112 5.04 12.17 17.10
N SER A 113 4.12 11.86 16.19
CA SER A 113 4.06 10.56 15.52
C SER A 113 5.35 10.16 14.81
N THR A 114 5.95 11.04 13.99
CA THR A 114 7.24 10.76 13.33
C THR A 114 8.35 10.45 14.34
N ARG A 115 8.41 11.19 15.45
CA ARG A 115 9.37 10.91 16.54
C ARG A 115 9.07 9.59 17.24
N ALA A 116 7.79 9.28 17.48
CA ALA A 116 7.36 8.09 18.20
C ALA A 116 7.66 6.83 17.38
N ALA A 117 7.38 6.85 16.08
CA ALA A 117 7.72 5.78 15.15
C ALA A 117 9.23 5.58 15.02
N ALA A 118 10.01 6.68 14.91
CA ALA A 118 11.48 6.60 14.89
C ALA A 118 12.05 6.02 16.20
N ALA A 119 11.47 6.37 17.35
CA ALA A 119 11.86 5.83 18.64
C ALA A 119 11.55 4.33 18.75
N LEU A 120 10.36 3.92 18.29
CA LEU A 120 9.94 2.51 18.27
C LEU A 120 10.85 1.67 17.37
N LEU A 121 11.11 2.12 16.15
CA LEU A 121 12.03 1.44 15.24
C LEU A 121 13.45 1.31 15.82
N ALA A 122 13.96 2.36 16.48
CA ALA A 122 15.27 2.32 17.12
C ALA A 122 15.32 1.35 18.31
N GLU A 123 14.24 1.24 19.09
CA GLU A 123 14.14 0.29 20.18
C GLU A 123 14.12 -1.15 19.66
N GLN A 124 13.25 -1.46 18.70
CA GLN A 124 13.17 -2.80 18.10
C GLN A 124 14.46 -3.20 17.39
N ALA A 125 15.14 -2.24 16.73
CA ALA A 125 16.45 -2.46 16.17
C ALA A 125 17.47 -2.88 17.23
N ARG A 126 17.40 -2.34 18.45
CA ARG A 126 18.25 -2.79 19.57
C ARG A 126 17.87 -4.18 20.04
N GLU A 127 16.58 -4.48 20.14
CA GLU A 127 16.10 -5.78 20.60
C GLU A 127 16.62 -6.92 19.71
N VAL A 128 16.52 -6.76 18.39
CA VAL A 128 16.97 -7.79 17.43
C VAL A 128 18.50 -7.84 17.27
N ASN A 129 19.22 -6.78 17.65
CA ASN A 129 20.68 -6.67 17.52
C ASN A 129 21.44 -6.69 18.86
N GLY A 130 20.90 -7.37 19.88
CA GLY A 130 21.60 -7.59 21.15
C GLY A 130 21.89 -6.31 21.94
N GLY A 131 21.03 -5.30 21.82
CA GLY A 131 21.10 -4.00 22.48
C GLY A 131 21.79 -2.90 21.67
N LEU A 132 22.38 -3.25 20.52
CA LEU A 132 23.10 -2.31 19.66
C LEU A 132 22.21 -1.76 18.56
N LEU A 133 22.43 -0.50 18.18
CA LEU A 133 21.78 0.07 17.01
C LEU A 133 22.67 -0.19 15.80
N PRO A 134 22.13 -0.66 14.66
CA PRO A 134 22.87 -0.71 13.42
C PRO A 134 23.37 0.67 12.98
N SER A 135 24.31 0.70 12.04
CA SER A 135 24.70 1.96 11.41
C SER A 135 23.49 2.54 10.67
N PRO A 136 23.19 3.85 10.80
CA PRO A 136 22.13 4.48 10.00
C PRO A 136 22.41 4.47 8.50
N THR A 137 23.64 4.16 8.08
CA THR A 137 24.04 4.07 6.66
C THR A 137 24.05 2.65 6.12
N ASP A 138 23.81 1.64 6.96
CA ASP A 138 23.78 0.23 6.59
C ASP A 138 22.33 -0.24 6.59
N LEU A 139 21.58 0.12 5.54
CA LEU A 139 20.13 -0.09 5.45
C LEU A 139 19.76 -1.58 5.54
N ASP A 140 20.57 -2.48 5.00
CA ASP A 140 20.30 -3.93 5.06
C ASP A 140 20.30 -4.47 6.51
N ALA A 141 21.13 -3.90 7.39
CA ALA A 141 21.15 -4.27 8.81
C ALA A 141 19.87 -3.90 9.58
N TRP A 142 18.94 -3.16 8.97
CA TRP A 142 17.65 -2.79 9.58
C TRP A 142 16.49 -3.72 9.22
N GLN A 143 16.63 -4.67 8.29
CA GLN A 143 15.51 -5.51 7.81
C GLN A 143 14.78 -6.24 8.94
N SER A 144 15.53 -6.81 9.90
CA SER A 144 14.94 -7.48 11.07
C SER A 144 14.20 -6.52 12.01
N ALA A 145 14.66 -5.26 12.10
CA ALA A 145 13.96 -4.24 12.88
C ALA A 145 12.65 -3.85 12.21
N VAL A 146 12.63 -3.72 10.88
CA VAL A 146 11.42 -3.44 10.08
C VAL A 146 10.40 -4.58 10.21
N ALA A 147 10.87 -5.84 10.20
CA ALA A 147 10.03 -7.01 10.44
C ALA A 147 9.30 -6.91 11.79
N VAL A 148 10.01 -6.58 12.87
CA VAL A 148 9.40 -6.43 14.21
C VAL A 148 8.56 -5.16 14.29
N PHE A 149 8.97 -4.06 13.64
CA PHE A 149 8.20 -2.82 13.56
C PHE A 149 6.82 -3.02 12.97
N SER A 150 6.67 -3.94 12.01
CA SER A 150 5.37 -4.25 11.42
C SER A 150 4.31 -4.68 12.45
N GLY A 151 4.72 -5.09 13.67
CA GLY A 151 3.82 -5.51 14.75
C GLY A 151 3.07 -6.80 14.48
N ARG A 152 3.56 -7.60 13.52
CA ARG A 152 2.97 -8.88 13.10
C ARG A 152 3.73 -10.04 13.73
N ASP A 153 3.00 -11.09 14.11
CA ASP A 153 3.60 -12.29 14.71
C ASP A 153 4.03 -13.31 13.64
N GLU A 154 3.37 -13.30 12.47
CA GLU A 154 3.58 -14.28 11.41
C GLU A 154 4.76 -13.91 10.50
N PRO A 155 5.79 -14.79 10.36
CA PRO A 155 6.98 -14.50 9.55
C PRO A 155 6.70 -14.17 8.08
N ASN A 156 5.67 -14.76 7.49
CA ASN A 156 5.26 -14.47 6.11
C ASN A 156 4.69 -13.04 5.97
N LEU A 157 3.94 -12.55 6.96
CA LEU A 157 3.41 -11.18 6.94
C LEU A 157 4.50 -10.15 7.22
N GLN A 158 5.41 -10.44 8.15
CA GLN A 158 6.62 -9.64 8.35
C GLN A 158 7.43 -9.55 7.06
N GLY A 159 7.60 -10.68 6.35
CA GLY A 159 8.29 -10.73 5.06
C GLY A 159 7.63 -9.86 3.98
N LEU A 160 6.30 -9.85 3.90
CA LEU A 160 5.57 -8.99 2.95
C LEU A 160 5.76 -7.50 3.26
N TYR A 161 5.71 -7.13 4.54
CA TYR A 161 5.93 -5.74 4.98
C TYR A 161 7.36 -5.26 4.69
N VAL A 162 8.36 -6.08 5.05
CA VAL A 162 9.77 -5.80 4.74
C VAL A 162 9.98 -5.66 3.23
N GLN A 163 9.39 -6.54 2.43
CA GLN A 163 9.49 -6.45 0.98
C GLN A 163 8.93 -5.13 0.44
N GLY A 164 7.75 -4.69 0.89
CA GLY A 164 7.17 -3.41 0.44
C GLY A 164 8.06 -2.22 0.76
N VAL A 165 8.54 -2.14 2.02
CA VAL A 165 9.47 -1.09 2.46
C VAL A 165 10.77 -1.10 1.65
N TYR A 166 11.38 -2.26 1.40
CA TYR A 166 12.66 -2.35 0.72
C TYR A 166 12.55 -2.16 -0.80
N THR A 167 11.41 -2.52 -1.42
CA THR A 167 11.12 -2.17 -2.81
C THR A 167 11.03 -0.65 -3.00
N LEU A 168 10.38 0.07 -2.06
CA LEU A 168 10.33 1.54 -2.08
C LEU A 168 11.72 2.17 -1.93
N LEU A 169 12.59 1.61 -1.09
CA LEU A 169 13.97 2.08 -0.95
C LEU A 169 14.80 1.82 -2.21
N PHE A 170 14.68 0.61 -2.78
CA PHE A 170 15.40 0.20 -3.98
C PHE A 170 15.07 1.11 -5.17
N ASN A 171 13.78 1.35 -5.41
CA ASN A 171 13.31 2.18 -6.52
C ASN A 171 13.48 3.69 -6.27
N GLY A 172 13.42 4.13 -5.01
CA GLY A 172 13.18 5.52 -4.66
C GLY A 172 11.74 5.96 -4.97
N PHE A 173 11.35 7.12 -4.46
CA PHE A 173 10.02 7.69 -4.73
C PHE A 173 9.99 9.21 -4.49
N GLU A 174 9.00 9.88 -5.09
CA GLU A 174 8.57 11.22 -4.71
C GLU A 174 7.09 11.18 -4.36
N ALA A 175 6.68 12.03 -3.40
CA ALA A 175 5.28 12.14 -3.01
C ALA A 175 4.94 13.57 -2.61
N ASP A 176 3.91 14.14 -3.24
CA ASP A 176 3.33 15.41 -2.82
C ASP A 176 2.20 15.17 -1.83
N THR A 177 2.39 15.63 -0.60
CA THR A 177 1.42 15.48 0.48
C THR A 177 0.94 16.84 0.97
N ALA A 178 -0.16 16.86 1.74
CA ALA A 178 -0.59 18.06 2.47
C ALA A 178 0.47 18.59 3.47
N LEU A 179 1.45 17.75 3.85
CA LEU A 179 2.52 18.08 4.81
C LEU A 179 3.80 18.59 4.12
N GLY A 180 3.89 18.42 2.80
CA GLY A 180 5.03 18.82 1.97
C GLY A 180 5.46 17.72 0.98
N HIS A 181 6.47 18.05 0.19
CA HIS A 181 7.08 17.13 -0.76
C HIS A 181 8.09 16.20 -0.06
N ALA A 182 7.94 14.89 -0.25
CA ALA A 182 8.91 13.88 0.13
C ALA A 182 9.65 13.38 -1.10
N ARG A 183 10.96 13.15 -0.94
CA ARG A 183 11.83 12.57 -1.97
C ARG A 183 12.79 11.59 -1.30
N VAL A 184 12.73 10.33 -1.70
CA VAL A 184 13.71 9.30 -1.37
C VAL A 184 14.38 8.88 -2.68
N ARG A 185 15.71 8.97 -2.72
CA ARG A 185 16.50 8.51 -3.87
C ARG A 185 16.60 6.98 -3.84
N PRO A 186 16.77 6.31 -5.00
CA PRO A 186 17.14 4.91 -5.04
C PRO A 186 18.30 4.61 -4.08
N GLN A 187 18.16 3.54 -3.30
CA GLN A 187 19.16 3.06 -2.34
C GLN A 187 19.69 1.69 -2.78
N ASP A 188 20.99 1.48 -2.58
CA ASP A 188 21.61 0.15 -2.76
C ASP A 188 21.22 -0.73 -1.56
N VAL A 189 20.13 -1.46 -1.71
CA VAL A 189 19.58 -2.35 -0.69
C VAL A 189 19.22 -3.71 -1.27
N ASN A 190 19.35 -4.75 -0.45
CA ASN A 190 18.92 -6.07 -0.85
C ASN A 190 17.41 -6.24 -0.65
N VAL A 191 16.66 -6.40 -1.73
CA VAL A 191 15.21 -6.70 -1.70
C VAL A 191 14.94 -8.21 -1.48
N GLU A 192 15.98 -9.03 -1.27
CA GLU A 192 15.80 -10.46 -1.03
C GLU A 192 14.81 -10.71 0.11
N ARG A 193 13.85 -11.58 -0.19
CA ARG A 193 12.94 -12.19 0.77
C ARG A 193 13.74 -12.66 1.99
N LEU A 194 13.42 -12.12 3.17
CA LEU A 194 13.50 -12.93 4.39
C LEU A 194 12.87 -14.29 4.05
N PRO A 195 13.53 -15.43 4.35
CA PRO A 195 13.13 -16.73 3.82
C PRO A 195 11.68 -17.04 4.19
N ALA A 196 10.78 -16.80 3.23
CA ALA A 196 9.40 -17.20 3.33
C ALA A 196 9.36 -18.74 3.19
N PRO A 197 8.49 -19.43 3.95
CA PRO A 197 8.25 -20.84 3.70
C PRO A 197 7.90 -21.06 2.21
N PRO A 198 8.24 -22.23 1.63
CA PRO A 198 7.95 -22.51 0.22
C PRO A 198 6.47 -22.26 -0.05
N PRO A 199 6.13 -21.56 -1.15
CA PRO A 199 4.76 -21.17 -1.39
C PRO A 199 3.88 -22.42 -1.43
N ALA A 200 2.80 -22.40 -0.66
CA ALA A 200 1.69 -23.29 -0.97
C ALA A 200 1.33 -23.08 -2.46
N ALA A 201 0.91 -24.13 -3.15
CA ALA A 201 0.44 -23.94 -4.52
C ALA A 201 -0.59 -22.80 -4.55
N VAL A 202 -0.48 -21.91 -5.53
CA VAL A 202 -1.40 -20.78 -5.75
C VAL A 202 -2.17 -21.03 -7.04
N ASP A 203 -3.35 -20.43 -7.17
CA ASP A 203 -4.17 -20.54 -8.39
C ASP A 203 -3.65 -19.58 -9.47
N TYR A 204 -3.30 -18.34 -9.08
CA TYR A 204 -2.60 -17.37 -9.94
C TYR A 204 -1.08 -17.45 -9.71
N SER A 205 -0.31 -17.78 -10.75
CA SER A 205 1.15 -17.97 -10.62
C SER A 205 1.93 -16.70 -10.28
N GLY A 206 1.34 -15.51 -10.49
CA GLY A 206 1.91 -14.23 -10.11
C GLY A 206 1.71 -13.87 -8.63
N ALA A 207 0.97 -14.68 -7.86
CA ALA A 207 0.68 -14.40 -6.47
C ALA A 207 1.73 -14.98 -5.50
N SER A 208 2.01 -14.24 -4.43
CA SER A 208 2.50 -14.83 -3.17
C SER A 208 1.34 -15.53 -2.43
N SER A 209 1.64 -16.37 -1.44
CA SER A 209 0.62 -17.08 -0.66
C SER A 209 0.72 -16.74 0.82
N VAL A 210 -0.41 -16.35 1.41
CA VAL A 210 -0.61 -16.22 2.86
C VAL A 210 -2.01 -16.73 3.18
N SER A 211 -2.16 -17.87 3.84
CA SER A 211 -3.50 -18.42 4.08
C SER A 211 -4.30 -17.60 5.09
N ALA A 212 -5.53 -17.24 4.73
CA ALA A 212 -6.54 -16.76 5.67
C ALA A 212 -6.85 -17.84 6.73
N CYS A 213 -7.42 -17.44 7.87
CA CYS A 213 -7.88 -18.42 8.86
C CYS A 213 -9.02 -19.27 8.27
N THR A 214 -9.01 -20.57 8.57
CA THR A 214 -10.04 -21.54 8.15
C THR A 214 -11.44 -21.21 8.65
N ASP A 215 -11.57 -20.37 9.69
CA ASP A 215 -12.85 -19.91 10.23
C ASP A 215 -13.44 -18.70 9.47
N ASN A 216 -12.73 -18.15 8.47
CA ASN A 216 -13.15 -16.97 7.70
C ASN A 216 -13.63 -17.29 6.29
N TYR A 217 -13.65 -18.56 5.88
CA TYR A 217 -14.14 -19.00 4.57
C TYR A 217 -14.82 -20.36 4.68
N SER A 218 -15.56 -20.74 3.65
CA SER A 218 -16.21 -22.06 3.59
C SER A 218 -15.42 -22.99 2.69
N ASP A 219 -14.93 -24.10 3.27
CA ASP A 219 -14.39 -25.22 2.51
C ASP A 219 -15.41 -25.66 1.45
N TYR A 220 -14.98 -25.68 0.20
CA TYR A 220 -15.83 -26.02 -0.94
C TYR A 220 -15.03 -26.83 -1.96
N SER A 221 -15.65 -27.11 -3.11
CA SER A 221 -14.95 -27.76 -4.23
C SER A 221 -15.45 -27.15 -5.52
N ARG A 222 -15.37 -25.82 -5.60
CA ARG A 222 -15.73 -25.08 -6.81
C ARG A 222 -14.83 -25.53 -7.96
N SER A 223 -15.46 -25.75 -9.09
CA SER A 223 -14.85 -26.18 -10.34
C SER A 223 -14.96 -25.09 -11.39
N SER A 224 -14.27 -25.26 -12.51
CA SER A 224 -14.36 -24.34 -13.64
C SER A 224 -15.82 -24.20 -14.11
N GLY A 225 -16.36 -22.98 -14.07
CA GLY A 225 -17.75 -22.66 -14.39
C GLY A 225 -18.68 -22.46 -13.18
N ASP A 226 -18.24 -22.78 -11.96
CA ASP A 226 -18.94 -22.36 -10.73
C ASP A 226 -18.64 -20.89 -10.40
N ILE A 227 -17.49 -20.38 -10.88
CA ILE A 227 -17.08 -18.98 -10.78
C ILE A 227 -17.41 -18.29 -12.11
N ASP A 228 -18.28 -17.29 -12.05
CA ASP A 228 -18.65 -16.49 -13.22
C ASP A 228 -18.51 -14.98 -12.97
N MET A 229 -17.92 -14.58 -11.84
CA MET A 229 -17.85 -13.18 -11.42
C MET A 229 -16.55 -12.85 -10.68
N VAL A 230 -16.11 -11.62 -10.80
CA VAL A 230 -15.07 -10.99 -9.97
C VAL A 230 -15.70 -9.80 -9.25
N VAL A 231 -15.47 -9.69 -7.93
CA VAL A 231 -15.89 -8.54 -7.13
C VAL A 231 -14.65 -7.77 -6.71
N ILE A 232 -14.59 -6.51 -7.10
CA ILE A 232 -13.53 -5.55 -6.77
C ILE A 232 -13.90 -4.86 -5.46
N HIS A 233 -12.96 -4.87 -4.52
CA HIS A 233 -13.08 -4.23 -3.21
C HIS A 233 -11.96 -3.22 -3.00
N THR A 234 -12.20 -2.23 -2.12
CA THR A 234 -11.15 -1.41 -1.51
C THR A 234 -11.06 -1.72 -0.03
N VAL A 235 -9.85 -1.97 0.43
CA VAL A 235 -9.55 -2.48 1.77
C VAL A 235 -9.89 -1.52 2.92
N GLN A 236 -9.81 -0.19 2.68
CA GLN A 236 -9.79 0.85 3.72
C GLN A 236 -8.56 0.76 4.65
N GLY A 237 -7.40 0.50 4.03
CA GLY A 237 -6.07 0.50 4.65
C GLY A 237 -4.98 -0.18 3.80
N SER A 238 -3.81 -0.39 4.41
CA SER A 238 -2.64 -1.09 3.90
C SER A 238 -2.82 -2.56 3.46
N TYR A 239 -2.00 -2.98 2.49
CA TYR A 239 -1.94 -4.31 1.89
C TYR A 239 -1.67 -5.41 2.92
N SER A 240 -0.64 -5.19 3.73
CA SER A 240 -0.29 -6.15 4.77
C SER A 240 -1.37 -6.19 5.87
N GLY A 241 -1.99 -5.06 6.23
CA GLY A 241 -3.08 -4.98 7.20
C GLY A 241 -4.26 -5.86 6.83
N CYS A 242 -4.69 -5.79 5.57
CA CYS A 242 -5.71 -6.68 5.00
C CYS A 242 -5.36 -8.16 5.20
N ALA A 243 -4.14 -8.54 4.83
CA ALA A 243 -3.69 -9.93 4.95
C ALA A 243 -3.72 -10.43 6.41
N SER A 244 -3.31 -9.60 7.37
CA SER A 244 -3.37 -9.94 8.80
C SER A 244 -4.80 -10.08 9.30
N TRP A 245 -5.69 -9.16 8.90
CA TRP A 245 -7.10 -9.22 9.27
C TRP A 245 -7.74 -10.55 8.84
N PHE A 246 -7.47 -11.02 7.63
CA PHE A 246 -7.97 -12.32 7.17
C PHE A 246 -7.35 -13.53 7.88
N GLN A 247 -6.19 -13.40 8.55
CA GLN A 247 -5.63 -14.44 9.41
C GLN A 247 -6.24 -14.45 10.82
N ASN A 248 -6.93 -13.40 11.23
CA ASN A 248 -7.69 -13.40 12.48
C ASN A 248 -8.98 -14.21 12.32
N CYS A 249 -9.07 -15.38 12.96
CA CYS A 249 -10.25 -16.25 12.93
C CYS A 249 -11.54 -15.63 13.47
N SER A 250 -11.45 -14.49 14.15
CA SER A 250 -12.61 -13.72 14.63
C SER A 250 -13.11 -12.69 13.61
N ALA A 251 -12.41 -12.49 12.49
CA ALA A 251 -12.76 -11.49 11.48
C ALA A 251 -14.08 -11.82 10.77
N GLN A 252 -14.36 -13.11 10.57
CA GLN A 252 -15.54 -13.60 9.85
C GLN A 252 -15.69 -12.98 8.45
N ALA A 253 -14.56 -12.66 7.82
CA ALA A 253 -14.46 -12.09 6.49
C ALA A 253 -13.14 -12.51 5.84
N SER A 254 -13.16 -12.71 4.52
CA SER A 254 -11.97 -12.99 3.73
C SER A 254 -12.20 -12.66 2.27
N ALA A 255 -11.13 -12.39 1.52
CA ALA A 255 -11.13 -12.37 0.06
C ALA A 255 -10.18 -13.44 -0.50
N HIS A 256 -10.20 -13.65 -1.81
CA HIS A 256 -9.28 -14.61 -2.44
C HIS A 256 -7.91 -14.00 -2.65
N TYR A 257 -7.86 -12.71 -3.00
CA TYR A 257 -6.62 -12.01 -3.31
C TYR A 257 -6.61 -10.61 -2.69
N VAL A 258 -5.41 -10.12 -2.40
CA VAL A 258 -5.12 -8.72 -2.05
C VAL A 258 -4.09 -8.19 -3.04
N VAL A 259 -4.23 -6.93 -3.47
CA VAL A 259 -3.33 -6.24 -4.42
C VAL A 259 -2.73 -4.99 -3.76
N ARG A 260 -1.40 -4.87 -3.81
CA ARG A 260 -0.66 -3.74 -3.25
C ARG A 260 -0.65 -2.55 -4.20
N SER A 261 -0.78 -1.35 -3.65
CA SER A 261 -0.81 -0.07 -4.35
C SER A 261 0.54 0.28 -4.96
N SER A 262 1.62 0.14 -4.22
CA SER A 262 2.93 0.65 -4.65
C SER A 262 3.53 -0.06 -5.87
N ASP A 263 3.32 -1.37 -6.01
CA ASP A 263 3.98 -2.20 -7.03
C ASP A 263 3.08 -3.27 -7.67
N GLY A 264 1.78 -3.31 -7.35
CA GLY A 264 0.86 -4.27 -7.94
C GLY A 264 1.03 -5.70 -7.47
N ALA A 265 1.82 -5.92 -6.41
CA ALA A 265 2.02 -7.26 -5.87
C ALA A 265 0.69 -7.90 -5.45
N VAL A 266 0.51 -9.17 -5.82
CA VAL A 266 -0.68 -9.95 -5.51
C VAL A 266 -0.35 -10.99 -4.43
N THR A 267 -1.19 -11.09 -3.40
CA THR A 267 -1.16 -12.21 -2.45
C THR A 267 -2.48 -12.96 -2.46
N GLN A 268 -2.41 -14.27 -2.61
CA GLN A 268 -3.54 -15.17 -2.48
C GLN A 268 -3.77 -15.56 -1.01
N MET A 269 -5.01 -15.35 -0.56
CA MET A 269 -5.47 -15.57 0.81
C MET A 269 -6.35 -16.81 0.95
N VAL A 270 -7.27 -17.02 0.00
CA VAL A 270 -8.16 -18.18 -0.07
C VAL A 270 -8.05 -18.81 -1.46
N ARG A 271 -8.07 -20.15 -1.52
CA ARG A 271 -8.10 -20.87 -2.79
C ARG A 271 -9.39 -20.60 -3.54
N GLU A 272 -9.34 -20.47 -4.86
CA GLU A 272 -10.56 -20.27 -5.66
C GLU A 272 -11.51 -21.48 -5.59
N ALA A 273 -11.01 -22.67 -5.25
CA ALA A 273 -11.85 -23.85 -5.00
C ALA A 273 -12.76 -23.70 -3.77
N ASP A 274 -12.37 -22.87 -2.79
CA ASP A 274 -13.11 -22.58 -1.57
C ASP A 274 -13.85 -21.24 -1.69
N VAL A 275 -14.85 -20.99 -0.83
CA VAL A 275 -15.67 -19.77 -0.90
C VAL A 275 -15.23 -18.77 0.17
N ALA A 276 -14.53 -17.71 -0.24
CA ALA A 276 -14.21 -16.58 0.63
C ALA A 276 -15.47 -15.78 1.02
N TRP A 277 -15.47 -15.16 2.21
CA TRP A 277 -16.59 -14.37 2.72
C TRP A 277 -16.36 -12.87 2.53
N HIS A 278 -16.54 -12.36 1.29
CA HIS A 278 -16.24 -10.96 0.96
C HIS A 278 -17.46 -10.11 0.62
N ALA A 279 -18.50 -10.68 -0.02
CA ALA A 279 -19.56 -9.88 -0.64
C ALA A 279 -20.72 -9.52 0.29
N GLY A 280 -20.81 -10.09 1.49
CA GLY A 280 -21.99 -9.94 2.36
C GLY A 280 -23.28 -10.48 1.73
N ASN A 281 -23.16 -11.35 0.72
CA ASN A 281 -24.27 -12.00 0.03
C ASN A 281 -23.80 -13.40 -0.41
N TRP A 282 -24.45 -14.45 0.10
CA TRP A 282 -24.01 -15.83 -0.11
C TRP A 282 -24.08 -16.27 -1.59
N ASP A 283 -25.11 -15.83 -2.33
CA ASP A 283 -25.22 -16.16 -3.76
C ASP A 283 -23.99 -15.64 -4.53
N TYR A 284 -23.59 -14.40 -4.24
CA TYR A 284 -22.43 -13.76 -4.84
C TYR A 284 -21.11 -14.38 -4.36
N ASN A 285 -20.94 -14.65 -3.07
CA ASN A 285 -19.73 -15.33 -2.55
C ASN A 285 -19.48 -16.67 -3.27
N THR A 286 -20.51 -17.49 -3.46
CA THR A 286 -20.33 -18.83 -4.04
C THR A 286 -19.89 -18.81 -5.50
N ARG A 287 -20.24 -17.76 -6.26
CA ARG A 287 -19.98 -17.67 -7.70
C ARG A 287 -18.90 -16.66 -8.10
N SER A 288 -18.23 -16.05 -7.13
CA SER A 288 -17.27 -14.99 -7.42
C SER A 288 -15.91 -15.18 -6.77
N VAL A 289 -14.94 -14.45 -7.33
CA VAL A 289 -13.63 -14.20 -6.74
C VAL A 289 -13.60 -12.75 -6.26
N GLY A 290 -13.56 -12.54 -4.94
CA GLY A 290 -13.25 -11.24 -4.33
C GLY A 290 -11.76 -10.88 -4.41
N ILE A 291 -11.46 -9.67 -4.88
CA ILE A 291 -10.12 -9.07 -4.94
C ILE A 291 -10.12 -7.76 -4.16
N GLU A 292 -9.27 -7.69 -3.14
CA GLU A 292 -9.07 -6.54 -2.26
C GLU A 292 -7.94 -5.65 -2.77
N HIS A 293 -8.16 -4.35 -2.83
CA HIS A 293 -7.18 -3.37 -3.29
C HIS A 293 -6.77 -2.47 -2.13
N GLU A 294 -5.47 -2.42 -1.84
CA GLU A 294 -4.92 -1.52 -0.84
C GLU A 294 -5.33 -0.07 -1.10
N GLY A 295 -5.76 0.62 -0.04
CA GLY A 295 -6.05 2.05 -0.07
C GLY A 295 -7.37 2.45 0.57
N TYR A 296 -7.81 3.67 0.26
CA TYR A 296 -9.01 4.30 0.80
C TYR A 296 -9.91 4.83 -0.32
N ILE A 297 -11.23 4.70 -0.17
CA ILE A 297 -12.23 5.07 -1.20
C ILE A 297 -12.28 6.57 -1.53
N ASP A 298 -11.84 7.41 -0.59
CA ASP A 298 -11.82 8.87 -0.69
C ASP A 298 -10.43 9.43 -1.04
N ASP A 299 -9.44 8.57 -1.22
CA ASP A 299 -8.11 8.94 -1.68
C ASP A 299 -7.73 8.22 -2.96
N CYS A 300 -7.77 8.98 -4.06
CA CYS A 300 -7.52 8.44 -5.38
C CYS A 300 -6.03 8.10 -5.62
N GLY A 301 -5.11 8.56 -4.76
CA GLY A 301 -3.68 8.30 -4.88
C GLY A 301 -3.29 6.83 -4.74
N TYR A 302 -4.13 6.02 -4.09
CA TYR A 302 -3.88 4.57 -3.94
C TYR A 302 -4.20 3.73 -5.18
N TYR A 303 -5.04 4.22 -6.09
CA TYR A 303 -5.38 3.49 -7.31
C TYR A 303 -4.33 3.75 -8.39
N THR A 304 -3.11 3.30 -8.13
CA THR A 304 -1.94 3.43 -9.00
C THR A 304 -2.05 2.51 -10.21
N GLU A 305 -1.14 2.67 -11.19
CA GLU A 305 -1.03 1.68 -12.26
C GLU A 305 -0.82 0.29 -11.75
N ALA A 306 0.11 0.18 -10.81
CA ALA A 306 0.71 -1.09 -10.51
C ALA A 306 -0.40 -1.94 -9.90
N LEU A 307 -1.23 -1.32 -9.06
CA LEU A 307 -2.48 -1.87 -8.57
C LEU A 307 -3.47 -2.23 -9.69
N TYR A 308 -3.78 -1.31 -10.62
CA TYR A 308 -4.71 -1.61 -11.72
C TYR A 308 -4.21 -2.74 -12.62
N ARG A 309 -2.91 -2.78 -12.97
CA ARG A 309 -2.28 -3.79 -13.82
C ARG A 309 -2.16 -5.12 -13.11
N GLY A 310 -1.72 -5.14 -11.86
CA GLY A 310 -1.67 -6.34 -11.03
C GLY A 310 -3.06 -6.96 -10.90
N SER A 311 -4.07 -6.13 -10.60
CA SER A 311 -5.47 -6.53 -10.56
C SER A 311 -6.00 -7.00 -11.92
N ALA A 312 -5.72 -6.29 -13.01
CA ALA A 312 -6.21 -6.64 -14.34
C ALA A 312 -5.55 -7.93 -14.85
N ALA A 313 -4.25 -8.13 -14.61
CA ALA A 313 -3.54 -9.37 -14.96
C ALA A 313 -4.13 -10.57 -14.20
N LEU A 314 -4.43 -10.40 -12.91
CA LEU A 314 -5.14 -11.39 -12.10
C LEU A 314 -6.55 -11.67 -12.66
N THR A 315 -7.33 -10.63 -12.93
CA THR A 315 -8.71 -10.77 -13.47
C THR A 315 -8.72 -11.43 -14.86
N LEU A 316 -7.77 -11.11 -15.74
CA LEU A 316 -7.61 -11.76 -17.04
C LEU A 316 -7.27 -13.25 -16.91
N ASP A 317 -6.40 -13.60 -15.95
CA ASP A 317 -6.05 -14.99 -15.66
C ASP A 317 -7.26 -15.76 -15.10
N ILE A 318 -7.99 -15.19 -14.13
CA ILE A 318 -9.25 -15.74 -13.62
C ILE A 318 -10.25 -15.94 -14.75
N ALA A 319 -10.46 -14.93 -15.59
CA ALA A 319 -11.37 -15.01 -16.73
C ALA A 319 -10.96 -16.10 -17.73
N SER A 320 -9.65 -16.24 -17.98
CA SER A 320 -9.14 -17.29 -18.86
C SER A 320 -9.35 -18.70 -18.30
N ARG A 321 -9.12 -18.90 -16.99
CA ARG A 321 -9.27 -20.21 -16.33
C ARG A 321 -10.72 -20.60 -16.07
N GLN A 322 -11.55 -19.65 -15.67
CA GLN A 322 -12.92 -19.88 -15.19
C GLN A 322 -13.98 -19.58 -16.26
N GLY A 323 -13.65 -18.84 -17.31
CA GLY A 323 -14.59 -18.42 -18.36
C GLY A 323 -15.46 -17.21 -18.00
N VAL A 324 -15.00 -16.37 -17.05
CA VAL A 324 -15.69 -15.13 -16.64
C VAL A 324 -15.75 -14.14 -17.81
N PRO A 325 -16.93 -13.64 -18.22
CA PRO A 325 -17.02 -12.58 -19.21
C PRO A 325 -16.39 -11.28 -18.71
N LEU A 326 -15.60 -10.60 -19.56
CA LEU A 326 -14.95 -9.33 -19.24
C LEU A 326 -15.91 -8.15 -19.50
N ASP A 327 -17.00 -8.08 -18.73
CA ASP A 327 -17.98 -7.01 -18.79
C ASP A 327 -18.46 -6.57 -17.40
N ARG A 328 -19.16 -5.43 -17.33
CA ARG A 328 -19.64 -4.83 -16.07
C ARG A 328 -20.79 -5.59 -15.39
N SER A 329 -21.27 -6.68 -15.98
CA SER A 329 -22.22 -7.57 -15.29
C SER A 329 -21.55 -8.73 -14.55
N HIS A 330 -20.26 -8.98 -14.83
CA HIS A 330 -19.48 -10.07 -14.23
C HIS A 330 -18.22 -9.58 -13.52
N ILE A 331 -17.73 -8.39 -13.87
CA ILE A 331 -16.71 -7.68 -13.09
C ILE A 331 -17.45 -6.53 -12.42
N ILE A 332 -17.65 -6.59 -11.11
CA ILE A 332 -18.49 -5.65 -10.35
C ILE A 332 -17.74 -5.10 -9.12
N GLY A 333 -18.20 -3.99 -8.56
CA GLY A 333 -17.77 -3.49 -7.25
C GLY A 333 -18.60 -4.09 -6.12
N HIS A 334 -18.08 -4.05 -4.89
CA HIS A 334 -18.86 -4.50 -3.72
C HIS A 334 -20.15 -3.68 -3.56
N ASN A 335 -20.09 -2.37 -3.80
CA ASN A 335 -21.22 -1.46 -3.82
C ASN A 335 -22.32 -1.79 -4.86
N GLU A 336 -22.10 -2.73 -5.77
CA GLU A 336 -23.08 -3.22 -6.74
C GLU A 336 -23.68 -4.58 -6.36
N VAL A 337 -23.18 -5.22 -5.29
CA VAL A 337 -23.72 -6.46 -4.75
C VAL A 337 -25.05 -6.17 -4.05
N PRO A 338 -26.17 -6.81 -4.40
CA PRO A 338 -27.45 -6.61 -3.72
C PRO A 338 -27.41 -7.00 -2.25
N ASP A 339 -28.14 -6.27 -1.41
CA ASP A 339 -28.48 -6.71 -0.04
C ASP A 339 -29.33 -8.00 -0.12
N PRO A 340 -28.90 -9.12 0.51
CA PRO A 340 -29.65 -10.38 0.47
C PRO A 340 -31.00 -10.33 1.21
N ASP A 341 -31.16 -9.43 2.19
CA ASP A 341 -32.31 -9.42 3.11
C ASP A 341 -33.25 -8.21 2.91
N GLY A 342 -32.90 -7.30 2.00
CA GLY A 342 -33.53 -5.99 1.92
C GLY A 342 -33.50 -5.34 0.55
N SER A 343 -33.55 -4.01 0.57
CA SER A 343 -33.46 -3.17 -0.62
C SER A 343 -32.21 -2.31 -0.50
N GLY A 344 -31.29 -2.45 -1.45
CA GLY A 344 -30.02 -1.74 -1.40
C GLY A 344 -28.94 -2.53 -2.12
N TYR A 345 -27.72 -2.01 -2.04
CA TYR A 345 -26.51 -2.60 -2.59
C TYR A 345 -25.36 -2.44 -1.59
N GLY A 346 -24.22 -3.09 -1.84
CA GLY A 346 -23.11 -3.21 -0.89
C GLY A 346 -23.17 -4.48 -0.02
N GLY A 347 -23.97 -5.49 -0.43
CA GLY A 347 -24.27 -6.65 0.39
C GLY A 347 -25.01 -6.31 1.68
N SER A 348 -25.04 -7.24 2.64
CA SER A 348 -25.69 -7.02 3.95
C SER A 348 -25.10 -5.82 4.72
N GLY A 349 -23.81 -5.53 4.50
CA GLY A 349 -23.10 -4.41 5.14
C GLY A 349 -23.36 -3.03 4.51
N HIS A 350 -24.04 -2.97 3.35
CA HIS A 350 -24.27 -1.72 2.61
C HIS A 350 -22.98 -0.97 2.26
N HIS A 351 -21.96 -1.73 1.91
CA HIS A 351 -20.64 -1.26 1.53
C HIS A 351 -20.66 -0.33 0.31
N THR A 352 -19.69 0.59 0.26
CA THR A 352 -19.60 1.64 -0.78
C THR A 352 -18.36 1.52 -1.66
N ASP A 353 -17.43 0.63 -1.33
CA ASP A 353 -16.22 0.36 -2.09
C ASP A 353 -16.53 -0.36 -3.43
N PRO A 354 -15.67 -0.21 -4.46
CA PRO A 354 -14.36 0.45 -4.45
C PRO A 354 -14.42 2.00 -4.49
N GLY A 355 -15.62 2.57 -4.38
CA GLY A 355 -15.81 4.02 -4.21
C GLY A 355 -15.68 4.81 -5.51
N SER A 356 -15.75 6.13 -5.41
CA SER A 356 -15.73 7.02 -6.57
C SER A 356 -14.34 7.25 -7.17
N CYS A 357 -13.29 6.90 -6.44
CA CYS A 357 -11.91 7.00 -6.94
C CYS A 357 -11.52 5.83 -7.85
N TRP A 358 -12.24 4.71 -7.81
CA TRP A 358 -12.03 3.60 -8.73
C TRP A 358 -12.53 3.96 -10.14
N ASP A 359 -11.60 4.00 -11.09
CA ASP A 359 -11.87 4.30 -12.48
C ASP A 359 -12.25 3.01 -13.22
N TRP A 360 -13.56 2.75 -13.26
CA TRP A 360 -14.11 1.60 -13.97
C TRP A 360 -13.85 1.65 -15.47
N ASP A 361 -13.89 2.83 -16.09
CA ASP A 361 -13.65 2.95 -17.52
C ASP A 361 -12.20 2.58 -17.82
N TYR A 362 -11.27 3.00 -16.97
CA TYR A 362 -9.87 2.62 -17.06
C TYR A 362 -9.64 1.12 -16.86
N TYR A 363 -10.14 0.55 -15.76
CA TYR A 363 -9.96 -0.86 -15.48
C TYR A 363 -10.51 -1.75 -16.60
N MET A 364 -11.71 -1.45 -17.09
CA MET A 364 -12.31 -2.18 -18.21
C MET A 364 -11.59 -1.92 -19.55
N SER A 365 -10.95 -0.76 -19.71
CA SER A 365 -10.06 -0.44 -20.83
C SER A 365 -8.85 -1.38 -20.86
N ILE A 366 -8.20 -1.63 -19.72
CA ILE A 366 -7.10 -2.60 -19.61
C ILE A 366 -7.59 -4.02 -19.96
N LEU A 367 -8.71 -4.44 -19.36
CA LEU A 367 -9.28 -5.79 -19.57
C LEU A 367 -9.70 -6.03 -21.03
N SER A 368 -10.15 -5.00 -21.73
CA SER A 368 -10.55 -5.08 -23.15
C SER A 368 -9.41 -4.83 -24.13
N GLY A 369 -8.20 -4.51 -23.66
CA GLY A 369 -7.05 -4.13 -24.48
C GLY A 369 -7.21 -2.80 -25.21
N SER A 370 -8.14 -1.95 -24.76
CA SER A 370 -8.43 -0.64 -25.34
C SER A 370 -7.78 0.46 -24.49
N SER A 371 -6.53 0.83 -24.78
CA SER A 371 -5.85 1.90 -24.01
C SER A 371 -6.49 3.27 -24.26
N GLY A 372 -7.36 3.74 -23.35
CA GLY A 372 -7.70 5.16 -23.25
C GLY A 372 -6.47 5.93 -22.75
N SER A 373 -6.20 7.13 -23.28
CA SER A 373 -4.95 7.85 -22.99
C SER A 373 -4.99 8.55 -21.63
N LEU A 374 -4.74 7.79 -20.56
CA LEU A 374 -4.24 8.32 -19.31
C LEU A 374 -2.77 8.72 -19.49
N THR A 375 -2.32 9.70 -18.72
CA THR A 375 -0.94 10.20 -18.80
C THR A 375 -0.32 10.34 -17.43
N GLY A 376 0.97 10.06 -17.32
CA GLY A 376 1.75 10.12 -16.10
C GLY A 376 3.13 10.67 -16.36
N GLU A 377 4.04 10.40 -15.44
CA GLU A 377 5.37 10.96 -15.43
C GLU A 377 6.45 9.90 -15.35
N ILE A 378 7.49 9.97 -16.18
CA ILE A 378 8.67 9.10 -16.04
C ILE A 378 9.81 9.94 -15.50
N ILE A 379 10.35 9.53 -14.36
CA ILE A 379 11.47 10.21 -13.69
C ILE A 379 12.64 9.26 -13.55
N GLY A 380 13.85 9.78 -13.60
CA GLY A 380 15.01 8.97 -13.27
C GLY A 380 16.24 9.79 -12.95
N TYR A 381 17.21 9.14 -12.31
CA TYR A 381 18.56 9.67 -12.20
C TYR A 381 19.43 9.19 -13.37
N VAL A 382 20.35 10.03 -13.83
CA VAL A 382 21.47 9.59 -14.70
C VAL A 382 22.78 9.77 -13.96
N ARG A 383 23.50 8.66 -13.76
CA ARG A 383 24.71 8.64 -12.92
C ARG A 383 25.87 7.89 -13.55
N ALA A 384 27.07 8.28 -13.14
CA ALA A 384 28.32 7.64 -13.55
C ALA A 384 28.50 6.29 -12.85
N ASN A 385 28.69 5.26 -13.66
CA ASN A 385 29.02 3.87 -13.33
C ASN A 385 27.97 3.07 -12.54
N ASP A 386 27.23 3.72 -11.64
CA ASP A 386 26.26 3.09 -10.76
C ASP A 386 25.11 4.07 -10.45
N ILE A 387 23.86 3.60 -10.52
CA ILE A 387 22.67 4.41 -10.19
C ILE A 387 22.64 4.81 -8.71
N TYR A 388 23.38 4.13 -7.84
CA TYR A 388 23.47 4.46 -6.41
C TYR A 388 24.59 5.44 -6.08
N ASN A 389 25.47 5.77 -7.03
CA ASN A 389 26.54 6.76 -6.86
C ASN A 389 25.99 8.19 -6.81
N THR A 390 25.64 8.66 -5.61
CA THR A 390 25.01 9.99 -5.40
C THR A 390 25.91 11.18 -5.74
N ASP A 391 27.23 10.98 -5.83
CA ASP A 391 28.19 12.02 -6.23
C ASP A 391 28.43 12.02 -7.74
N GLY A 392 27.93 11.01 -8.46
CA GLY A 392 28.17 10.77 -9.88
C GLY A 392 27.12 11.37 -10.82
N ASN A 393 26.42 12.43 -10.44
CA ASN A 393 25.37 13.03 -11.27
C ASN A 393 25.90 13.49 -12.64
N LEU A 394 25.34 12.96 -13.73
CA LEU A 394 25.71 13.32 -15.10
C LEU A 394 24.85 14.48 -15.62
N VAL A 395 25.00 15.63 -14.98
CA VAL A 395 24.29 16.87 -15.32
C VAL A 395 24.50 17.23 -16.79
N GLY A 396 23.41 17.50 -17.51
CA GLY A 396 23.44 17.83 -18.92
C GLY A 396 23.53 16.64 -19.88
N ALA A 397 23.54 15.39 -19.39
CA ALA A 397 23.31 14.23 -20.24
C ALA A 397 21.97 14.35 -20.96
N THR A 398 21.89 13.84 -22.19
CA THR A 398 20.66 13.83 -22.98
C THR A 398 19.92 12.54 -22.72
N VAL A 399 18.63 12.63 -22.41
CA VAL A 399 17.75 11.48 -22.18
C VAL A 399 16.64 11.50 -23.22
N TRP A 400 16.30 10.36 -23.80
CA TRP A 400 15.22 10.26 -24.78
C TRP A 400 14.38 9.00 -24.66
N VAL A 401 13.12 9.11 -25.04
CA VAL A 401 12.19 7.99 -25.16
C VAL A 401 12.36 7.36 -26.54
N ALA A 402 12.62 6.05 -26.62
CA ALA A 402 12.82 5.35 -27.90
C ALA A 402 11.58 5.41 -28.81
N GLU A 403 10.39 5.32 -28.21
CA GLU A 403 9.11 5.20 -28.91
C GLU A 403 8.60 6.53 -29.48
N THR A 404 8.80 7.64 -28.76
CA THR A 404 8.29 8.96 -29.17
C THR A 404 9.38 9.87 -29.74
N GLY A 405 10.65 9.64 -29.37
CA GLY A 405 11.77 10.52 -29.69
C GLY A 405 11.79 11.80 -28.87
N ASP A 406 10.93 11.94 -27.85
CA ASP A 406 10.95 13.07 -26.94
C ASP A 406 12.26 13.07 -26.16
N THR A 407 12.81 14.27 -25.93
CA THR A 407 14.13 14.45 -25.32
C THR A 407 14.08 15.44 -24.18
N VAL A 408 14.84 15.16 -23.13
CA VAL A 408 15.09 16.05 -22.01
C VAL A 408 16.56 15.99 -21.62
N THR A 409 17.00 16.96 -20.83
CA THR A 409 18.37 16.99 -20.30
C THR A 409 18.37 16.85 -18.79
N VAL A 410 19.36 16.13 -18.28
CA VAL A 410 19.55 15.91 -16.84
C VAL A 410 19.84 17.22 -16.12
N ASP A 411 19.09 17.51 -15.05
CA ASP A 411 19.19 18.72 -14.26
C ASP A 411 20.36 18.70 -13.25
N GLY A 412 20.48 19.76 -12.44
CA GLY A 412 21.55 19.91 -11.46
C GLY A 412 21.52 18.89 -10.31
N ASP A 413 20.37 18.25 -10.07
CA ASP A 413 20.20 17.17 -9.08
C ASP A 413 20.49 15.78 -9.69
N GLY A 414 20.82 15.72 -10.98
CA GLY A 414 21.04 14.48 -11.72
C GLY A 414 19.74 13.85 -12.22
N LEU A 415 18.61 14.58 -12.19
CA LEU A 415 17.28 14.08 -12.50
C LEU A 415 16.87 14.38 -13.95
N TYR A 416 16.09 13.50 -14.56
CA TYR A 416 15.31 13.78 -15.76
C TYR A 416 13.82 13.51 -15.50
N ARG A 417 12.95 14.12 -16.32
CA ARG A 417 11.50 14.06 -16.18
C ARG A 417 10.80 14.11 -17.53
N PHE A 418 9.90 13.17 -17.80
CA PHE A 418 8.96 13.22 -18.92
C PHE A 418 7.53 13.31 -18.39
N ASP A 419 6.89 14.47 -18.57
CA ASP A 419 5.53 14.74 -18.09
C ASP A 419 4.47 14.41 -19.14
N GLY A 420 3.27 14.02 -18.68
CA GLY A 420 2.12 13.82 -19.57
C GLY A 420 2.32 12.68 -20.57
N MET A 421 3.23 11.75 -20.25
CA MET A 421 3.50 10.56 -21.03
C MET A 421 2.27 9.65 -20.97
N PRO A 422 1.69 9.22 -22.11
CA PRO A 422 0.64 8.23 -22.09
C PRO A 422 1.05 7.01 -21.27
N TYR A 423 0.09 6.33 -20.64
CA TYR A 423 0.42 5.08 -19.96
C TYR A 423 0.86 4.03 -21.00
N GLY A 424 1.95 3.34 -20.72
CA GLY A 424 2.60 2.41 -21.64
C GLY A 424 3.99 1.99 -21.19
N THR A 425 4.57 1.06 -21.93
CA THR A 425 5.97 0.64 -21.75
C THR A 425 6.89 1.50 -22.61
N TYR A 426 7.95 2.03 -22.01
CA TYR A 426 8.90 2.92 -22.64
C TYR A 426 10.34 2.45 -22.40
N VAL A 427 11.15 2.45 -23.46
CA VAL A 427 12.60 2.31 -23.32
C VAL A 427 13.21 3.70 -23.29
N ILE A 428 13.80 4.04 -22.14
CA ILE A 428 14.46 5.32 -21.94
C ILE A 428 15.96 5.14 -22.12
N HIS A 429 16.56 6.01 -22.92
CA HIS A 429 17.99 6.03 -23.21
C HIS A 429 18.62 7.28 -22.62
N ALA A 430 19.89 7.19 -22.22
CA ALA A 430 20.69 8.35 -21.85
C ALA A 430 22.09 8.29 -22.46
N ASP A 431 22.60 9.44 -22.90
CA ASP A 431 23.93 9.59 -23.48
C ASP A 431 24.61 10.88 -23.00
N THR A 432 25.92 10.80 -22.84
CA THR A 432 26.78 11.97 -22.64
C THR A 432 28.23 11.66 -23.01
N SER A 433 28.98 12.70 -23.38
CA SER A 433 30.38 12.55 -23.81
C SER A 433 31.25 11.92 -22.73
N GLY A 434 32.06 10.93 -23.12
CA GLY A 434 32.97 10.21 -22.22
C GLY A 434 32.36 8.98 -21.57
N TYR A 435 31.10 8.66 -21.87
CA TYR A 435 30.39 7.51 -21.34
C TYR A 435 29.76 6.69 -22.48
N ALA A 436 29.55 5.40 -22.24
CA ALA A 436 28.71 4.58 -23.09
C ALA A 436 27.23 4.89 -22.83
N GLU A 437 26.41 4.84 -23.88
CA GLU A 437 24.96 4.95 -23.79
C GLU A 437 24.39 3.88 -22.85
N GLY A 438 23.42 4.28 -22.03
CA GLY A 438 22.71 3.39 -21.11
C GLY A 438 21.21 3.49 -21.31
N THR A 439 20.49 2.47 -20.85
CA THR A 439 19.04 2.38 -20.98
C THR A 439 18.37 1.89 -19.70
N CYS A 440 17.08 2.20 -19.56
CA CYS A 440 16.18 1.57 -18.61
C CYS A 440 14.81 1.38 -19.29
N THR A 441 13.99 0.47 -18.76
CA THR A 441 12.61 0.26 -19.23
C THR A 441 11.65 0.68 -18.12
N SER A 442 10.69 1.53 -18.46
CA SER A 442 9.63 2.02 -17.58
C SER A 442 8.29 1.44 -18.03
N GLU A 443 7.49 0.96 -17.07
CA GLU A 443 6.10 0.54 -17.29
C GLU A 443 5.20 1.61 -16.68
N LEU A 444 5.16 2.78 -17.34
CA LEU A 444 4.39 3.90 -16.84
C LEU A 444 2.90 3.58 -16.90
N GLY A 445 2.23 3.63 -15.76
CA GLY A 445 0.82 4.00 -15.79
C GLY A 445 0.21 4.44 -14.49
N ALA A 446 1.03 5.03 -13.61
CA ALA A 446 0.54 5.71 -12.44
C ALA A 446 0.68 7.20 -12.74
N SER A 447 0.41 8.07 -11.77
CA SER A 447 0.84 9.47 -11.89
C SER A 447 2.34 9.59 -12.16
N GLN A 448 3.14 8.58 -11.76
CA GLN A 448 4.59 8.59 -11.83
C GLN A 448 5.19 7.18 -11.89
N ASP A 449 6.29 7.00 -12.62
CA ASP A 449 7.15 5.81 -12.62
C ASP A 449 8.64 6.20 -12.58
N TRP A 450 9.51 5.32 -12.06
CA TRP A 450 10.94 5.56 -11.88
C TRP A 450 11.82 4.67 -12.75
N CYS A 451 12.77 5.28 -13.45
CA CYS A 451 13.65 4.60 -14.39
C CYS A 451 15.05 5.25 -14.33
N SER A 452 15.92 4.82 -13.41
CA SER A 452 17.27 5.42 -13.31
C SER A 452 18.28 4.70 -14.21
N ILE A 453 19.24 5.43 -14.77
CA ILE A 453 20.23 4.94 -15.75
C ILE A 453 21.65 5.19 -15.23
N ALA A 454 22.47 4.15 -15.19
CA ALA A 454 23.91 4.28 -15.00
C ALA A 454 24.60 4.31 -16.38
N LEU A 455 25.48 5.29 -16.60
CA LEU A 455 26.35 5.33 -17.77
C LEU A 455 27.75 4.91 -17.35
N LEU A 456 28.32 3.92 -18.05
CA LEU A 456 29.68 3.44 -17.79
C LEU A 456 30.68 4.36 -18.49
N GLU A 457 31.73 4.79 -17.79
CA GLU A 457 32.81 5.58 -18.42
C GLU A 457 33.43 4.79 -19.59
N GLY A 458 33.59 5.47 -20.73
CA GLY A 458 34.16 4.88 -21.93
C GLY A 458 35.65 4.59 -21.75
N ALA A 459 36.04 3.32 -21.96
CA ALA A 459 37.38 3.03 -22.44
C ALA A 459 37.51 3.63 -23.85
N ASP A 460 38.50 4.50 -24.07
CA ASP A 460 38.78 5.12 -25.37
C ASP A 460 38.72 4.11 -26.54
N ASP A 461 37.92 4.44 -27.55
CA ASP A 461 37.81 3.76 -28.85
C ASP A 461 39.08 3.95 -29.72
N THR A 462 40.25 3.56 -29.19
CA THR A 462 41.47 3.39 -29.99
C THR A 462 42.33 2.23 -29.48
N GLY A 463 42.09 1.00 -29.98
CA GLY A 463 43.06 -0.08 -29.81
C GLY A 463 42.56 -1.47 -30.17
N THR A 464 42.89 -1.92 -31.38
CA THR A 464 42.77 -3.28 -31.92
C THR A 464 42.91 -4.41 -30.88
N PRO A 465 42.10 -5.50 -30.95
CA PRO A 465 42.29 -6.66 -30.09
C PRO A 465 43.66 -7.31 -30.37
N ALA A 466 44.50 -7.42 -29.34
CA ALA A 466 45.66 -8.29 -29.37
C ALA A 466 45.20 -9.73 -29.14
N ASP A 467 45.28 -10.51 -30.22
CA ASP A 467 45.38 -11.96 -30.22
C ASP A 467 46.50 -12.42 -29.27
N THR A 468 46.13 -13.27 -28.30
CA THR A 468 47.00 -14.35 -27.87
C THR A 468 46.19 -15.62 -27.66
N GLY A 469 46.15 -16.46 -28.68
CA GLY A 469 46.62 -17.84 -28.52
C GLY A 469 45.54 -18.90 -28.29
N THR A 470 45.20 -19.56 -29.38
CA THR A 470 44.77 -20.96 -29.46
C THR A 470 45.77 -21.91 -28.80
N ASP A 471 45.28 -22.91 -28.05
CA ASP A 471 45.87 -24.24 -28.02
C ASP A 471 44.75 -25.29 -28.13
N ASP A 472 44.97 -26.20 -29.08
CA ASP A 472 44.11 -27.26 -29.56
C ASP A 472 44.32 -28.58 -28.77
N VAL A 473 43.20 -29.31 -28.58
CA VAL A 473 43.02 -30.78 -28.71
C VAL A 473 43.52 -31.74 -27.60
N GLU A 474 42.58 -32.46 -26.96
CA GLU A 474 42.25 -33.91 -27.13
C GLU A 474 41.01 -34.25 -26.27
N ASP A 475 39.83 -34.50 -26.83
CA ASP A 475 39.26 -35.79 -27.26
C ASP A 475 39.55 -37.02 -26.37
N SER A 476 38.53 -37.50 -25.65
CA SER A 476 38.10 -38.91 -25.75
C SER A 476 36.84 -39.21 -24.91
N GLY A 477 35.76 -39.54 -25.64
CA GLY A 477 34.98 -40.75 -25.36
C GLY A 477 33.77 -40.67 -24.42
N SER A 478 32.58 -40.59 -25.01
CA SER A 478 31.40 -41.33 -24.51
C SER A 478 31.60 -42.84 -24.76
N PRO A 479 30.96 -43.74 -23.97
CA PRO A 479 29.72 -44.30 -24.51
C PRO A 479 28.60 -44.65 -23.50
N ASN A 480 27.38 -44.59 -24.06
CA ASN A 480 26.22 -45.47 -23.89
C ASN A 480 25.34 -45.48 -22.62
N ALA A 481 24.06 -45.28 -22.94
CA ALA A 481 22.84 -45.68 -22.24
C ALA A 481 22.74 -47.19 -22.00
N GLU A 482 22.02 -47.58 -20.93
CA GLU A 482 20.93 -48.60 -20.82
C GLU A 482 20.22 -48.33 -19.46
N ASP A 483 18.93 -47.99 -19.44
CA ASP A 483 17.76 -48.89 -19.22
C ASP A 483 17.48 -49.25 -17.75
N SER A 484 16.33 -48.81 -17.22
CA SER A 484 15.36 -49.62 -16.46
C SER A 484 14.27 -48.77 -15.79
N ALA A 485 13.03 -49.03 -16.20
CA ALA A 485 11.80 -48.69 -15.51
C ALA A 485 11.48 -49.75 -14.43
N ALA A 486 10.84 -49.35 -13.32
CA ALA A 486 9.84 -50.15 -12.59
C ALA A 486 9.19 -49.34 -11.43
N ASP A 487 7.88 -49.09 -11.58
CA ASP A 487 6.76 -49.21 -10.64
C ASP A 487 6.96 -49.24 -9.11
N GLY A 488 6.03 -48.59 -8.39
CA GLY A 488 5.64 -49.01 -7.04
C GLY A 488 4.90 -48.00 -6.16
N ASP A 489 3.56 -48.03 -6.24
CA ASP A 489 2.57 -47.87 -5.16
C ASP A 489 2.53 -46.61 -4.26
N GLY A 490 1.48 -45.79 -4.48
CA GLY A 490 0.96 -44.82 -3.51
C GLY A 490 -0.11 -45.43 -2.57
N PRO A 491 -0.21 -44.99 -1.30
CA PRO A 491 -1.20 -45.49 -0.35
C PRO A 491 -2.56 -44.75 -0.44
N PRO A 492 -3.64 -45.30 0.16
CA PRO A 492 -5.00 -45.16 -0.34
C PRO A 492 -5.83 -44.01 0.26
N ILE A 493 -6.82 -43.57 -0.51
CA ILE A 493 -7.88 -42.60 -0.20
C ILE A 493 -8.95 -43.23 0.72
N PRO A 494 -9.36 -42.60 1.84
CA PRO A 494 -10.56 -42.98 2.58
C PRO A 494 -11.83 -42.28 2.03
N PRO A 495 -13.03 -42.88 2.19
CA PRO A 495 -14.22 -42.51 1.44
C PRO A 495 -15.01 -41.35 2.05
N ALA A 496 -15.67 -40.60 1.16
CA ALA A 496 -16.61 -39.52 1.44
C ALA A 496 -17.85 -40.00 2.21
N GLY A 497 -18.28 -39.21 3.20
CA GLY A 497 -19.53 -39.46 3.92
C GLY A 497 -19.76 -38.52 5.10
N PHE A 498 -19.99 -37.24 4.84
CA PHE A 498 -20.71 -36.37 5.78
C PHE A 498 -21.45 -35.27 5.00
N LEU A 499 -22.77 -35.24 5.12
CA LEU A 499 -23.59 -34.13 4.62
C LEU A 499 -23.51 -33.00 5.66
N PRO A 500 -23.16 -31.76 5.30
CA PRO A 500 -23.27 -30.66 6.25
C PRO A 500 -24.73 -30.22 6.38
N GLY A 501 -25.16 -30.12 7.64
CA GLY A 501 -26.42 -29.49 8.00
C GLY A 501 -26.40 -27.99 7.65
N LYS A 502 -27.58 -27.44 7.35
CA LYS A 502 -27.80 -26.02 7.14
C LYS A 502 -27.21 -25.18 8.29
N PRO A 503 -26.45 -24.11 8.02
CA PRO A 503 -26.20 -23.07 9.01
C PRO A 503 -27.45 -22.21 9.19
N VAL A 504 -27.62 -21.79 10.43
CA VAL A 504 -28.70 -20.96 10.97
C VAL A 504 -28.43 -19.49 10.60
N ALA A 505 -29.48 -18.73 10.29
CA ALA A 505 -29.39 -17.28 10.13
C ALA A 505 -28.83 -16.66 11.42
N MET A 506 -27.67 -15.99 11.31
CA MET A 506 -27.09 -15.19 12.39
C MET A 506 -27.16 -13.74 11.95
N ASP A 507 -28.01 -12.98 12.63
CA ASP A 507 -27.99 -11.52 12.64
C ASP A 507 -26.65 -11.03 13.20
N GLU A 508 -26.18 -9.89 12.65
CA GLU A 508 -25.00 -9.10 13.06
C GLU A 508 -23.62 -9.71 12.71
N VAL A 509 -23.20 -9.55 11.45
CA VAL A 509 -21.78 -9.64 11.04
C VAL A 509 -21.21 -8.22 10.96
N ALA A 510 -20.27 -7.89 11.84
CA ALA A 510 -19.43 -6.71 11.70
C ALA A 510 -18.44 -6.94 10.54
N THR A 511 -18.45 -6.07 9.54
CA THR A 511 -17.61 -6.13 8.35
C THR A 511 -16.73 -4.88 8.24
N CYS A 512 -15.63 -4.97 7.49
CA CYS A 512 -14.46 -4.08 7.38
C CYS A 512 -14.68 -2.57 7.08
N ALA A 513 -15.92 -2.05 7.08
CA ALA A 513 -16.17 -0.64 6.72
C ALA A 513 -17.00 0.16 7.76
N SER A 514 -17.36 -0.39 8.92
CA SER A 514 -18.28 0.29 9.84
C SER A 514 -17.58 0.94 11.05
N GLY A 515 -16.83 2.00 10.79
CA GLY A 515 -16.14 2.82 11.81
C GLY A 515 -16.43 4.32 11.76
N ALA A 516 -17.50 4.79 11.10
CA ALA A 516 -17.83 6.22 11.05
C ALA A 516 -19.27 6.48 11.52
N ALA A 517 -19.47 6.50 12.84
CA ALA A 517 -20.74 6.94 13.43
C ALA A 517 -20.89 8.47 13.33
N ALA A 518 -21.90 8.90 12.58
CA ALA A 518 -22.35 10.29 12.54
C ALA A 518 -22.80 10.78 13.93
N ALA A 519 -22.28 11.94 14.34
CA ALA A 519 -22.70 12.64 15.56
C ALA A 519 -24.16 13.14 15.45
N PRO A 520 -25.03 12.91 16.44
CA PRO A 520 -26.33 13.58 16.47
C PRO A 520 -26.23 14.91 17.23
N GLY A 521 -26.55 16.00 16.53
CA GLY A 521 -26.75 17.32 17.11
C GLY A 521 -27.98 17.38 18.03
N LEU A 522 -27.85 18.18 19.10
CA LEU A 522 -28.93 18.53 20.04
C LEU A 522 -30.17 19.11 19.35
N ALA A 523 -31.38 18.69 19.77
CA ALA A 523 -32.36 19.58 20.43
C ALA A 523 -33.73 18.90 20.77
N LEU A 524 -34.04 18.92 22.08
CA LEU A 524 -35.33 19.22 22.73
C LEU A 524 -36.61 18.41 22.46
N LEU A 525 -37.05 17.69 23.51
CA LEU A 525 -38.40 17.60 24.14
C LEU A 525 -38.43 16.23 24.86
N GLY A 526 -38.78 16.00 26.12
CA GLY A 526 -39.42 16.76 27.18
C GLY A 526 -40.04 15.72 28.15
N LEU A 527 -39.76 15.87 29.45
CA LEU A 527 -40.51 15.33 30.61
C LEU A 527 -40.48 13.83 30.98
N ALA A 528 -40.19 13.64 32.28
CA ALA A 528 -40.62 12.59 33.22
C ALA A 528 -39.95 11.20 33.10
N ALA A 529 -39.59 10.47 34.15
CA ALA A 529 -39.53 10.68 35.60
C ALA A 529 -38.82 9.46 36.22
N ALA A 530 -38.07 9.69 37.30
CA ALA A 530 -37.86 8.82 38.47
C ALA A 530 -37.49 7.31 38.31
N ALA A 531 -36.27 7.01 38.78
CA ALA A 531 -35.94 5.99 39.78
C ALA A 531 -36.17 4.49 39.46
N LEU A 532 -35.08 3.70 39.50
CA LEU A 532 -34.79 2.81 40.63
C LEU A 532 -33.41 2.13 40.46
N ALA A 533 -32.48 2.46 41.37
CA ALA A 533 -31.43 1.54 41.75
C ALA A 533 -31.94 0.71 42.93
N ALA A 534 -31.97 -0.62 42.80
CA ALA A 534 -31.66 -1.59 43.86
C ALA A 534 -32.07 -3.02 43.48
N ARG A 535 -31.14 -3.95 43.79
CA ARG A 535 -31.33 -5.40 44.05
C ARG A 535 -31.49 -6.29 42.82
N ARG A 536 -30.78 -7.42 42.70
CA ARG A 536 -30.23 -8.34 43.72
C ARG A 536 -29.13 -9.19 43.08
N ARG A 537 -28.04 -9.39 43.83
CA ARG A 537 -27.36 -10.69 43.87
C ARG A 537 -28.36 -11.73 44.36
N GLY A 538 -28.42 -12.84 43.64
CA GLY A 538 -29.04 -14.11 43.98
C GLY A 538 -28.30 -15.12 43.13
#